data_AF-A0A949HLE8-F1
#
_entry.id   AF-A0A949HLE8-F1
#
_cell.length_a   1.000
_cell.length_b   1.000
_cell.length_c   1.000
_cell.angle_alpha   90.00
_cell.angle_beta   90.00
_cell.angle_gamma   90.00
#
_symmetry.space_group_name_H-M   'P 1'
#
loop_
_entity.id
_entity.type
_entity.pdbx_description
1 polymer ?
#
loop_
_entity_poly.entity_id
_entity_poly.type
_entity_poly.pdbx_seq_one_letter_code
_entity_poly.pdbx_strand_id
1 'polypeptide(L)'
;MGKATDLCTVVVLENSRSLIAKRLEEDVALTIMGLISDDPGSWEEAKSVWPRYRSPAVCQVPDGLPFEESSLAGVMEVLAVSESWMVIDFQTKRILSGGSFEPVGRDAAFSMSLGDKSQGECSLFIRIPPWWELLETASLFAVTEPRQEPICKPKVDRELLYGETFLSYVADRVLEYQRSPDWPESDGDLEDFYGLTVSVHRDWLMTPREDLGGKIPRELLHGAARWSDMVTHGQELRFYEIGTLIAIPTDWAQYDTDPMGSQELCMYFNYCRAMIDSAWGWCLENEDLILTLDHPQVAKVLLDFLQQCKEDWMSESYQGGPSPRFVIECDRRRVAIGDGVAIEGMDEVPRENHILDCNCPICLMMAEGAFGPSFSRIDGHHLELDEEFAFSMAQTLEDWEFENQQYGEFDEGVDEDDLETEFNQKEESVSVWSGVRSDISLPGDQQGHLKMAFMVAEIVSVLESYPNRILDIQSLNIAFSEYRKADGRRRKKAAKKFKRVLETLACRFPELVSKSADLQSRIDESTRLLSTEDKI
;
A
#
# COMPACT_ATOMS: atom_id res chain seq x y z
N MET A 1 35.84 -21.62 -5.47
CA MET A 1 35.19 -22.93 -5.27
C MET A 1 33.73 -22.73 -5.63
N GLY A 2 33.23 -23.37 -6.68
CA GLY A 2 31.80 -23.29 -7.00
C GLY A 2 31.01 -24.00 -5.90
N LYS A 3 29.96 -23.36 -5.37
CA LYS A 3 28.90 -24.11 -4.68
C LYS A 3 28.47 -25.23 -5.64
N ALA A 4 28.40 -26.47 -5.17
CA ALA A 4 27.69 -27.49 -5.92
C ALA A 4 26.27 -26.95 -6.12
N THR A 5 25.75 -27.02 -7.34
CA THR A 5 24.38 -26.58 -7.60
C THR A 5 23.47 -27.57 -6.88
N ASP A 6 22.87 -27.15 -5.77
CA ASP A 6 21.95 -28.00 -5.03
C ASP A 6 20.69 -28.16 -5.88
N LEU A 7 20.41 -29.41 -6.26
CA LEU A 7 19.32 -29.76 -7.16
C LEU A 7 18.12 -30.26 -6.34
N CYS A 8 16.96 -29.70 -6.60
CA CYS A 8 15.70 -30.05 -5.96
C CYS A 8 14.77 -30.76 -6.94
N THR A 9 14.07 -31.79 -6.46
CA THR A 9 12.89 -32.35 -7.15
C THR A 9 11.65 -31.57 -6.75
N VAL A 10 10.97 -30.95 -7.71
CA VAL A 10 9.71 -30.24 -7.47
C VAL A 10 8.55 -31.00 -8.07
N VAL A 11 7.48 -31.14 -7.28
CA VAL A 11 6.24 -31.80 -7.67
C VAL A 11 5.09 -30.81 -7.50
N VAL A 12 4.20 -30.80 -8.49
CA VAL A 12 2.94 -30.06 -8.44
C VAL A 12 1.79 -31.06 -8.51
N LEU A 13 0.89 -31.02 -7.53
CA LEU A 13 -0.29 -31.85 -7.46
C LEU A 13 -1.54 -31.02 -7.77
N GLU A 14 -2.35 -31.52 -8.70
CA GLU A 14 -3.64 -30.96 -9.10
C GLU A 14 -4.71 -32.08 -9.11
N ASN A 15 -6.00 -31.72 -9.13
CA ASN A 15 -7.12 -32.67 -9.06
C ASN A 15 -7.04 -33.85 -10.06
N SER A 16 -6.47 -33.61 -11.24
CA SER A 16 -6.49 -34.57 -12.36
C SER A 16 -5.11 -35.04 -12.82
N ARG A 17 -4.02 -34.45 -12.31
CA ARG A 17 -2.66 -34.74 -12.77
C ARG A 17 -1.61 -34.42 -11.71
N SER A 18 -0.45 -35.05 -11.83
CA SER A 18 0.74 -34.72 -11.05
C SER A 18 1.87 -34.39 -12.00
N LEU A 19 2.51 -33.25 -11.81
CA LEU A 19 3.65 -32.80 -12.59
C LEU A 19 4.92 -32.95 -11.76
N ILE A 20 5.99 -33.43 -12.36
CA ILE A 20 7.28 -33.61 -11.68
C ILE A 20 8.44 -33.04 -12.49
N ALA A 21 9.30 -32.29 -11.83
CA ALA A 21 10.58 -31.81 -12.34
C ALA A 21 11.69 -32.35 -11.44
N LYS A 22 12.54 -33.25 -11.96
CA LYS A 22 13.46 -34.07 -11.15
C LYS A 22 14.74 -33.35 -10.73
N ARG A 23 15.13 -32.32 -11.47
CA ARG A 23 16.43 -31.65 -11.33
C ARG A 23 16.26 -30.15 -11.61
N LEU A 24 15.71 -29.42 -10.64
CA LEU A 24 15.66 -27.97 -10.68
C LEU A 24 16.75 -27.38 -9.82
N GLU A 25 17.32 -26.26 -10.27
CA GLU A 25 18.20 -25.45 -9.41
C GLU A 25 17.38 -24.85 -8.27
N GLU A 26 18.01 -24.67 -7.11
CA GLU A 26 17.38 -24.10 -5.91
C GLU A 26 16.67 -22.77 -6.19
N ASP A 27 17.30 -21.84 -6.92
CA ASP A 27 16.70 -20.55 -7.29
C ASP A 27 15.37 -20.72 -8.06
N VAL A 28 15.28 -21.74 -8.91
CA VAL A 28 14.06 -22.07 -9.67
C VAL A 28 13.01 -22.65 -8.74
N ALA A 29 13.39 -23.56 -7.83
CA ALA A 29 12.49 -24.13 -6.84
C ALA A 29 11.92 -23.06 -5.90
N LEU A 30 12.76 -22.15 -5.39
CA LEU A 30 12.34 -21.01 -4.58
C LEU A 30 11.43 -20.05 -5.35
N THR A 31 11.73 -19.79 -6.64
CA THR A 31 10.85 -18.97 -7.49
C THR A 31 9.46 -19.61 -7.62
N ILE A 32 9.39 -20.93 -7.83
CA ILE A 32 8.12 -21.68 -7.90
C ILE A 32 7.35 -21.58 -6.58
N MET A 33 8.04 -21.70 -5.43
CA MET A 33 7.43 -21.49 -4.12
C MET A 33 6.93 -20.05 -3.94
N GLY A 34 7.68 -19.07 -4.45
CA GLY A 34 7.30 -17.65 -4.46
C GLY A 34 5.96 -17.39 -5.13
N LEU A 35 5.63 -18.09 -6.21
CA LEU A 35 4.34 -17.97 -6.92
C LEU A 35 3.13 -18.20 -6.00
N ILE A 36 3.31 -19.01 -4.95
CA ILE A 36 2.24 -19.33 -4.00
C ILE A 36 1.86 -18.12 -3.14
N SER A 37 2.73 -17.12 -3.07
CA SER A 37 2.48 -15.89 -2.32
C SER A 37 1.26 -15.13 -2.82
N ASP A 38 0.86 -15.32 -4.09
CA ASP A 38 -0.35 -14.73 -4.67
C ASP A 38 -1.62 -15.59 -4.47
N ASP A 39 -1.56 -16.71 -3.74
CA ASP A 39 -2.66 -17.68 -3.57
C ASP A 39 -3.28 -18.28 -4.86
N PRO A 40 -2.50 -18.67 -5.88
CA PRO A 40 -3.06 -19.36 -7.04
C PRO A 40 -3.81 -20.65 -6.65
N GLY A 41 -4.93 -20.91 -7.31
CA GLY A 41 -5.76 -22.11 -7.18
C GLY A 41 -5.33 -23.26 -8.08
N SER A 42 -4.43 -23.03 -9.02
CA SER A 42 -3.91 -24.05 -9.95
C SER A 42 -2.49 -23.72 -10.44
N TRP A 43 -1.87 -24.68 -11.12
CA TRP A 43 -0.57 -24.44 -11.75
C TRP A 43 -0.65 -23.41 -12.88
N GLU A 44 -1.75 -23.37 -13.63
CA GLU A 44 -1.92 -22.38 -14.71
C GLU A 44 -2.01 -20.94 -14.16
N GLU A 45 -2.73 -20.74 -13.05
CA GLU A 45 -2.76 -19.45 -12.36
C GLU A 45 -1.37 -19.08 -11.82
N ALA A 46 -0.67 -20.02 -11.18
CA ALA A 46 0.70 -19.78 -10.69
C ALA A 46 1.67 -19.37 -11.83
N LYS A 47 1.55 -20.00 -13.01
CA LYS A 47 2.34 -19.62 -14.19
C LYS A 47 2.06 -18.20 -14.68
N SER A 48 0.81 -17.74 -14.59
CA SER A 48 0.45 -16.38 -15.05
C SER A 48 1.14 -15.27 -14.27
N VAL A 49 1.54 -15.53 -13.02
CA VAL A 49 2.29 -14.60 -12.16
C VAL A 49 3.80 -14.89 -12.13
N TRP A 50 4.31 -15.81 -12.95
CA TRP A 50 5.74 -16.09 -13.08
C TRP A 50 6.61 -14.82 -13.26
N PRO A 51 6.21 -13.83 -14.08
CA PRO A 51 6.96 -12.59 -14.24
C PRO A 51 7.15 -11.79 -12.94
N ARG A 52 6.26 -11.92 -11.95
CA ARG A 52 6.36 -11.22 -10.65
C ARG A 52 7.52 -11.72 -9.80
N TYR A 53 7.88 -13.00 -9.90
CA TYR A 53 8.81 -13.66 -8.99
C TYR A 53 10.14 -14.02 -9.64
N ARG A 54 10.17 -14.23 -10.95
CA ARG A 54 11.39 -14.63 -11.66
C ARG A 54 12.51 -13.59 -11.51
N SER A 55 13.74 -14.06 -11.37
CA SER A 55 14.95 -13.26 -11.60
C SER A 55 15.45 -13.47 -13.04
N PRO A 56 16.39 -12.66 -13.55
CA PRO A 56 17.04 -12.92 -14.82
C PRO A 56 17.84 -14.22 -14.88
N ALA A 57 18.20 -14.82 -13.74
CA ALA A 57 18.91 -16.09 -13.68
C ALA A 57 18.01 -17.31 -13.97
N VAL A 58 16.69 -17.20 -13.78
CA VAL A 58 15.74 -18.27 -14.09
C VAL A 58 15.10 -18.07 -15.47
N CYS A 59 14.43 -19.09 -16.00
CA CYS A 59 13.82 -19.04 -17.33
C CYS A 59 12.81 -17.89 -17.48
N GLN A 60 12.77 -17.27 -18.66
CA GLN A 60 11.89 -16.14 -18.94
C GLN A 60 10.40 -16.53 -18.90
N VAL A 61 10.08 -17.75 -19.33
CA VAL A 61 8.73 -18.30 -19.36
C VAL A 61 8.66 -19.62 -18.60
N PRO A 62 7.58 -19.89 -17.85
CA PRO A 62 7.47 -21.09 -17.02
C PRO A 62 7.30 -22.37 -17.85
N ASP A 63 6.84 -22.29 -19.10
CA ASP A 63 6.76 -23.47 -19.99
C ASP A 63 8.15 -24.02 -20.39
N GLY A 64 9.22 -23.28 -20.11
CA GLY A 64 10.60 -23.78 -20.22
C GLY A 64 11.02 -24.72 -19.09
N LEU A 65 10.20 -24.88 -18.05
CA LEU A 65 10.48 -25.76 -16.92
C LEU A 65 10.27 -27.24 -17.32
N PRO A 66 11.18 -28.16 -16.92
CA PRO A 66 11.14 -29.57 -17.32
C PRO A 66 10.12 -30.39 -16.51
N PHE A 67 8.87 -29.92 -16.45
CA PHE A 67 7.78 -30.66 -15.82
C PHE A 67 7.24 -31.75 -16.75
N GLU A 68 7.18 -32.97 -16.25
CA GLU A 68 6.57 -34.12 -16.92
C GLU A 68 5.36 -34.60 -16.12
N GLU A 69 4.31 -35.03 -16.81
CA GLU A 69 3.16 -35.66 -16.15
C GLU A 69 3.53 -37.06 -15.65
N SER A 70 3.12 -37.38 -14.43
CA SER A 70 3.37 -38.67 -13.79
C SER A 70 2.18 -39.11 -12.95
N SER A 71 2.11 -40.40 -12.66
CA SER A 71 1.15 -40.93 -11.67
C SER A 71 1.62 -40.62 -10.25
N LEU A 72 0.71 -40.55 -9.28
CA LEU A 72 1.07 -40.36 -7.87
C LEU A 72 2.07 -41.44 -7.39
N ALA A 73 1.89 -42.70 -7.80
CA ALA A 73 2.85 -43.76 -7.45
C ALA A 73 4.25 -43.47 -8.02
N GLY A 74 4.34 -43.04 -9.28
CA GLY A 74 5.62 -42.66 -9.90
C GLY A 74 6.24 -41.42 -9.27
N VAL A 75 5.44 -40.45 -8.83
CA VAL A 75 5.91 -39.30 -8.04
C VAL A 75 6.55 -39.77 -6.74
N MET A 76 5.87 -40.64 -5.99
CA MET A 76 6.36 -41.16 -4.71
C MET A 76 7.67 -41.95 -4.86
N GLU A 77 7.81 -42.74 -5.93
CA GLU A 77 9.06 -43.45 -6.24
C GLU A 77 10.23 -42.50 -6.49
N VAL A 78 10.00 -41.39 -7.19
CA VAL A 78 11.05 -40.39 -7.44
C VAL A 78 11.40 -39.66 -6.15
N LEU A 79 10.41 -39.17 -5.40
CA LEU A 79 10.64 -38.47 -4.14
C LEU A 79 11.41 -39.33 -3.12
N ALA A 80 11.20 -40.64 -3.10
CA ALA A 80 11.90 -41.57 -2.21
C ALA A 80 13.42 -41.67 -2.44
N VAL A 81 13.88 -41.35 -3.65
CA VAL A 81 15.31 -41.38 -4.01
C VAL A 81 15.92 -39.99 -4.21
N SER A 82 15.10 -38.94 -4.15
CA SER A 82 15.55 -37.55 -4.24
C SER A 82 16.21 -37.11 -2.95
N GLU A 83 17.38 -36.49 -3.06
CA GLU A 83 18.12 -35.94 -1.92
C GLU A 83 17.38 -34.76 -1.28
N SER A 84 16.82 -33.88 -2.12
CA SER A 84 16.07 -32.69 -1.76
C SER A 84 14.80 -32.61 -2.61
N TRP A 85 13.67 -32.29 -1.99
CA TRP A 85 12.39 -32.20 -2.70
C TRP A 85 11.40 -31.21 -2.10
N MET A 86 10.50 -30.74 -2.96
CA MET A 86 9.35 -29.90 -2.62
C MET A 86 8.10 -30.37 -3.38
N VAL A 87 6.97 -30.41 -2.69
CA VAL A 87 5.64 -30.73 -3.25
C VAL A 87 4.71 -29.56 -3.00
N ILE A 88 4.04 -29.08 -4.05
CA ILE A 88 3.00 -28.07 -3.98
C ILE A 88 1.68 -28.74 -4.36
N ASP A 89 0.73 -28.73 -3.44
CA ASP A 89 -0.61 -29.27 -3.63
C ASP A 89 -1.61 -28.11 -3.64
N PHE A 90 -2.07 -27.76 -4.85
CA PHE A 90 -3.02 -26.66 -5.05
C PHE A 90 -4.43 -26.98 -4.52
N GLN A 91 -4.82 -28.26 -4.56
CA GLN A 91 -6.15 -28.70 -4.14
C GLN A 91 -6.33 -28.55 -2.63
N THR A 92 -5.33 -28.98 -1.88
CA THR A 92 -5.38 -28.95 -0.42
C THR A 92 -4.66 -27.75 0.18
N LYS A 93 -4.10 -26.87 -0.68
CA LYS A 93 -3.36 -25.66 -0.31
C LYS A 93 -2.21 -26.00 0.65
N ARG A 94 -1.33 -26.90 0.22
CA ARG A 94 -0.18 -27.35 1.03
C ARG A 94 1.13 -27.23 0.27
N ILE A 95 2.18 -26.86 0.99
CA ILE A 95 3.56 -26.94 0.55
C ILE A 95 4.26 -27.90 1.49
N LEU A 96 4.89 -28.94 0.95
CA LEU A 96 5.70 -29.89 1.71
C LEU A 96 7.12 -29.85 1.18
N SER A 97 8.11 -29.77 2.06
CA SER A 97 9.52 -29.90 1.68
C SER A 97 10.23 -30.91 2.56
N GLY A 98 11.20 -31.64 2.01
CA GLY A 98 11.91 -32.68 2.75
C GLY A 98 13.22 -33.11 2.11
N GLY A 99 13.85 -34.11 2.72
CA GLY A 99 15.23 -34.48 2.39
C GLY A 99 16.21 -33.45 2.94
N SER A 100 17.11 -32.95 2.10
CA SER A 100 18.06 -31.87 2.42
C SER A 100 17.58 -30.47 2.01
N PHE A 101 16.32 -30.31 1.59
CA PHE A 101 15.76 -28.98 1.29
C PHE A 101 15.72 -28.12 2.57
N GLU A 102 16.33 -26.94 2.53
CA GLU A 102 16.38 -26.06 3.69
C GLU A 102 15.00 -25.47 4.02
N PRO A 103 14.64 -25.33 5.30
CA PRO A 103 13.44 -24.60 5.69
C PRO A 103 13.50 -23.14 5.22
N VAL A 104 12.45 -22.73 4.52
CA VAL A 104 12.23 -21.39 3.97
C VAL A 104 11.39 -20.56 4.95
N GLY A 105 10.39 -21.17 5.59
CA GLY A 105 9.39 -20.49 6.40
C GLY A 105 8.29 -19.80 5.57
N ARG A 106 7.32 -19.22 6.28
CA ARG A 106 6.13 -18.57 5.68
C ARG A 106 6.46 -17.21 5.06
N ASP A 107 7.34 -16.47 5.72
CA ASP A 107 7.72 -15.11 5.38
C ASP A 107 9.24 -15.00 5.24
N ALA A 108 9.73 -15.10 4.00
CA ALA A 108 11.16 -15.08 3.71
C ALA A 108 11.51 -14.09 2.60
N ALA A 109 12.78 -13.66 2.60
CA ALA A 109 13.35 -12.82 1.56
C ALA A 109 14.72 -13.40 1.18
N PHE A 110 14.95 -13.60 -0.11
CA PHE A 110 16.17 -14.19 -0.64
C PHE A 110 16.83 -13.22 -1.64
N SER A 111 18.16 -13.13 -1.58
CA SER A 111 18.95 -12.51 -2.64
C SER A 111 19.13 -13.49 -3.80
N MET A 112 18.46 -13.22 -4.90
CA MET A 112 18.57 -14.01 -6.13
C MET A 112 19.66 -13.43 -7.02
N SER A 113 20.40 -14.32 -7.69
CA SER A 113 21.43 -13.88 -8.65
C SER A 113 20.78 -13.24 -9.89
N LEU A 114 21.37 -12.14 -10.39
CA LEU A 114 20.98 -11.53 -11.68
C LEU A 114 21.65 -12.22 -12.90
N GLY A 115 22.28 -13.38 -12.70
CA GLY A 115 23.04 -14.11 -13.72
C GLY A 115 24.55 -13.94 -13.53
N ASP A 116 25.23 -13.24 -14.44
CA ASP A 116 26.67 -12.99 -14.33
C ASP A 116 26.99 -12.19 -13.07
N LYS A 117 28.02 -12.64 -12.33
CA LYS A 117 28.41 -12.16 -10.98
C LYS A 117 28.68 -10.66 -10.84
N SER A 118 28.66 -9.89 -11.93
CA SER A 118 28.85 -8.45 -11.95
C SER A 118 27.55 -7.64 -12.02
N GLN A 119 26.38 -8.28 -12.14
CA GLN A 119 25.10 -7.57 -12.40
C GLN A 119 24.29 -7.22 -11.15
N GLY A 120 24.67 -7.69 -9.96
CA GLY A 120 23.96 -7.42 -8.70
C GLY A 120 23.04 -8.58 -8.27
N GLU A 121 22.19 -8.32 -7.27
CA GLU A 121 21.20 -9.26 -6.73
C GLU A 121 19.79 -8.66 -6.86
N CYS A 122 18.77 -9.51 -6.96
CA CYS A 122 17.36 -9.12 -6.91
C CYS A 122 16.66 -9.92 -5.81
N SER A 123 15.78 -9.26 -5.07
CA SER A 123 15.06 -9.85 -3.95
C SER A 123 13.90 -10.74 -4.44
N LEU A 124 13.83 -11.96 -3.91
CA LEU A 124 12.65 -12.82 -3.98
C LEU A 124 11.97 -12.82 -2.61
N PHE A 125 10.73 -12.33 -2.57
CA PHE A 125 9.90 -12.35 -1.37
C PHE A 125 8.92 -13.52 -1.44
N ILE A 126 8.94 -14.37 -0.41
CA ILE A 126 7.99 -15.47 -0.22
C ILE A 126 7.07 -15.09 0.94
N ARG A 127 5.76 -15.09 0.69
CA ARG A 127 4.69 -14.65 1.60
C ARG A 127 3.54 -15.64 1.53
N ILE A 128 3.71 -16.81 2.14
CA ILE A 128 2.75 -17.91 2.01
C ILE A 128 1.42 -17.55 2.72
N PRO A 129 0.26 -17.61 2.05
CA PRO A 129 -1.01 -17.15 2.63
C PRO A 129 -1.40 -17.95 3.87
N PRO A 130 -2.04 -17.35 4.90
CA PRO A 130 -2.29 -18.01 6.19
C PRO A 130 -3.06 -19.35 6.10
N TRP A 131 -3.93 -19.50 5.10
CA TRP A 131 -4.71 -20.72 4.89
C TRP A 131 -3.94 -21.85 4.19
N TRP A 132 -2.73 -21.60 3.68
CA TRP A 132 -1.84 -22.65 3.19
C TRP A 132 -1.11 -23.35 4.34
N GLU A 133 -1.08 -24.68 4.31
CA GLU A 133 -0.25 -25.47 5.22
C GLU A 133 1.19 -25.51 4.68
N LEU A 134 2.16 -25.23 5.55
CA LEU A 134 3.58 -25.33 5.22
C LEU A 134 4.20 -26.41 6.11
N LEU A 135 4.58 -27.53 5.51
CA LEU A 135 5.16 -28.69 6.16
C LEU A 135 6.62 -28.84 5.74
N GLU A 136 7.51 -28.24 6.53
CA GLU A 136 8.96 -28.28 6.26
C GLU A 136 9.60 -29.46 6.96
N THR A 137 10.69 -29.99 6.39
CA THR A 137 11.33 -31.23 6.86
C THR A 137 10.37 -32.41 6.96
N ALA A 138 9.35 -32.43 6.09
CA ALA A 138 8.29 -33.41 6.06
C ALA A 138 8.83 -34.80 5.71
N SER A 139 8.24 -35.82 6.34
CA SER A 139 8.45 -37.20 5.91
C SER A 139 7.73 -37.45 4.58
N LEU A 140 8.24 -38.38 3.78
CA LEU A 140 7.62 -38.74 2.51
C LEU A 140 6.15 -39.19 2.68
N PHE A 141 5.80 -39.82 3.81
CA PHE A 141 4.43 -40.28 4.08
C PHE A 141 3.41 -39.13 4.09
N ALA A 142 3.81 -37.95 4.54
CA ALA A 142 2.93 -36.77 4.65
C ALA A 142 2.39 -36.31 3.29
N VAL A 143 3.10 -36.59 2.18
CA VAL A 143 2.67 -36.23 0.82
C VAL A 143 1.34 -36.90 0.45
N THR A 144 1.10 -38.11 0.96
CA THR A 144 -0.11 -38.89 0.68
C THR A 144 -1.18 -38.77 1.74
N GLU A 145 -0.85 -38.19 2.90
CA GLU A 145 -1.84 -37.97 3.95
C GLU A 145 -2.77 -36.82 3.55
N PRO A 146 -4.06 -36.89 3.90
CA PRO A 146 -4.95 -35.76 3.68
C PRO A 146 -4.63 -34.63 4.65
N ARG A 147 -4.92 -33.40 4.23
CA ARG A 147 -4.93 -32.25 5.13
C ARG A 147 -5.87 -32.51 6.30
N GLN A 148 -5.42 -32.22 7.52
CA GLN A 148 -6.20 -32.45 8.74
C GLN A 148 -7.12 -31.27 9.07
N GLU A 149 -6.63 -30.05 8.86
CA GLU A 149 -7.38 -28.83 9.14
C GLU A 149 -8.14 -28.32 7.91
N PRO A 150 -9.36 -27.80 8.04
CA PRO A 150 -10.06 -27.20 6.92
C PRO A 150 -9.29 -25.99 6.36
N ILE A 151 -9.47 -25.71 5.07
CA ILE A 151 -8.95 -24.49 4.44
C ILE A 151 -9.84 -23.33 4.89
N CYS A 152 -9.32 -22.48 5.78
CA CYS A 152 -10.00 -21.30 6.30
C CYS A 152 -9.58 -20.04 5.51
N LYS A 153 -9.90 -20.00 4.20
CA LYS A 153 -9.70 -18.79 3.37
C LYS A 153 -10.89 -17.84 3.58
N PRO A 154 -10.66 -16.57 4.00
CA PRO A 154 -11.73 -15.57 4.06
C PRO A 154 -12.30 -15.34 2.66
N LYS A 155 -13.61 -15.07 2.60
CA LYS A 155 -14.32 -14.78 1.35
C LYS A 155 -15.11 -13.51 1.52
N VAL A 156 -15.08 -12.70 0.48
CA VAL A 156 -15.75 -11.40 0.45
C VAL A 156 -16.94 -11.49 -0.49
N ASP A 157 -18.08 -10.97 -0.07
CA ASP A 157 -19.24 -10.75 -0.92
C ASP A 157 -19.36 -9.26 -1.25
N ARG A 158 -18.72 -8.84 -2.35
CA ARG A 158 -18.67 -7.42 -2.76
C ARG A 158 -20.05 -6.91 -3.23
N GLU A 159 -20.91 -7.78 -3.75
CA GLU A 159 -22.27 -7.40 -4.12
C GLU A 159 -23.13 -7.10 -2.88
N LEU A 160 -22.93 -7.84 -1.79
CA LEU A 160 -23.57 -7.50 -0.52
C LEU A 160 -23.04 -6.19 0.07
N LEU A 161 -21.72 -6.00 0.07
CA LEU A 161 -21.06 -4.86 0.72
C LEU A 161 -21.27 -3.55 -0.07
N TYR A 162 -21.07 -3.57 -1.39
CA TYR A 162 -21.16 -2.37 -2.23
C TYR A 162 -22.48 -2.28 -3.01
N GLY A 163 -23.30 -3.33 -3.07
CA GLY A 163 -24.48 -3.36 -3.94
C GLY A 163 -25.77 -2.90 -3.27
N GLU A 164 -26.88 -3.29 -3.92
CA GLU A 164 -28.24 -2.90 -3.55
C GLU A 164 -28.59 -3.26 -2.09
N THR A 165 -28.02 -4.35 -1.56
CA THR A 165 -28.27 -4.80 -0.18
C THR A 165 -27.85 -3.76 0.86
N PHE A 166 -26.64 -3.21 0.74
CA PHE A 166 -26.17 -2.14 1.61
C PHE A 166 -26.94 -0.84 1.36
N LEU A 167 -27.11 -0.45 0.10
CA LEU A 167 -27.78 0.81 -0.23
C LEU A 167 -29.24 0.84 0.23
N SER A 168 -29.96 -0.28 0.12
CA SER A 168 -31.33 -0.41 0.63
C SER A 168 -31.38 -0.32 2.15
N TYR A 169 -30.41 -0.94 2.84
CA TYR A 169 -30.30 -0.81 4.29
C TYR A 169 -30.10 0.65 4.71
N VAL A 170 -29.19 1.37 4.04
CA VAL A 170 -28.96 2.80 4.32
C VAL A 170 -30.23 3.60 4.07
N ALA A 171 -30.89 3.42 2.91
CA ALA A 171 -32.11 4.13 2.58
C ALA A 171 -33.21 3.93 3.63
N ASP A 172 -33.48 2.69 4.02
CA ASP A 172 -34.50 2.37 5.02
C ASP A 172 -34.14 2.96 6.39
N ARG A 173 -32.92 2.75 6.87
CA ARG A 173 -32.52 3.19 8.21
C ARG A 173 -32.46 4.71 8.34
N VAL A 174 -32.05 5.41 7.29
CA VAL A 174 -32.04 6.87 7.23
C VAL A 174 -33.46 7.43 7.31
N LEU A 175 -34.40 6.85 6.56
CA LEU A 175 -35.82 7.26 6.58
C LEU A 175 -36.51 6.95 7.91
N GLU A 176 -36.09 5.87 8.59
CA GLU A 176 -36.53 5.57 9.96
C GLU A 176 -36.11 6.68 10.93
N TYR A 177 -34.84 7.12 10.88
CA TYR A 177 -34.35 8.22 11.72
C TYR A 177 -35.00 9.55 11.38
N GLN A 178 -35.23 9.85 10.10
CA GLN A 178 -35.92 11.08 9.66
C GLN A 178 -37.32 11.22 10.26
N ARG A 179 -37.99 10.11 10.53
CA ARG A 179 -39.32 10.08 11.17
C ARG A 179 -39.25 9.94 12.69
N SER A 180 -38.05 9.77 13.24
CA SER A 180 -37.80 9.62 14.68
C SER A 180 -37.70 10.99 15.36
N PRO A 181 -38.06 11.09 16.66
CA PRO A 181 -37.70 12.24 17.49
C PRO A 181 -36.19 12.50 17.60
N ASP A 182 -35.36 11.51 17.26
CA ASP A 182 -33.89 11.62 17.30
C ASP A 182 -33.30 12.36 16.09
N TRP A 183 -34.14 12.76 15.12
CA TRP A 183 -33.69 13.58 14.00
C TRP A 183 -33.18 14.95 14.50
N PRO A 184 -31.91 15.33 14.23
CA PRO A 184 -31.35 16.59 14.70
C PRO A 184 -32.10 17.80 14.14
N GLU A 185 -32.26 18.84 14.96
CA GLU A 185 -32.56 20.18 14.43
C GLU A 185 -31.28 20.68 13.75
N SER A 186 -31.27 20.70 12.42
CA SER A 186 -30.12 21.11 11.61
C SER A 186 -30.48 22.28 10.69
N ASP A 187 -29.54 23.23 10.55
CA ASP A 187 -29.62 24.32 9.56
C ASP A 187 -29.13 23.88 8.16
N GLY A 188 -28.98 22.57 7.95
CA GLY A 188 -28.41 21.97 6.74
C GLY A 188 -26.94 21.58 6.88
N ASP A 189 -26.41 21.55 8.11
CA ASP A 189 -25.06 21.09 8.42
C ASP A 189 -25.07 19.58 8.68
N LEU A 190 -24.23 18.85 7.94
CA LEU A 190 -24.12 17.39 8.09
C LEU A 190 -23.33 17.01 9.35
N GLU A 191 -22.58 17.92 9.97
CA GLU A 191 -21.89 17.64 11.23
C GLU A 191 -22.85 17.25 12.36
N ASP A 192 -24.08 17.80 12.34
CA ASP A 192 -25.14 17.46 13.31
C ASP A 192 -25.56 15.98 13.25
N PHE A 193 -25.31 15.32 12.11
CA PHE A 193 -25.68 13.93 11.86
C PHE A 193 -24.60 12.93 12.25
N TYR A 194 -23.41 13.38 12.66
CA TYR A 194 -22.25 12.52 12.90
C TYR A 194 -22.55 11.29 13.77
N GLY A 195 -23.19 11.50 14.93
CA GLY A 195 -23.54 10.41 15.86
C GLY A 195 -24.54 9.41 15.27
N LEU A 196 -25.43 9.86 14.39
CA LEU A 196 -26.33 8.98 13.64
C LEU A 196 -25.58 8.23 12.54
N THR A 197 -24.67 8.90 11.80
CA THR A 197 -23.81 8.24 10.80
C THR A 197 -23.02 7.09 11.44
N VAL A 198 -22.39 7.33 12.60
CA VAL A 198 -21.69 6.30 13.39
C VAL A 198 -22.62 5.14 13.75
N SER A 199 -23.81 5.44 14.28
CA SER A 199 -24.77 4.41 14.68
C SER A 199 -25.25 3.55 13.51
N VAL A 200 -25.62 4.16 12.38
CA VAL A 200 -26.05 3.44 11.17
C VAL A 200 -24.93 2.56 10.63
N HIS A 201 -23.71 3.08 10.57
CA HIS A 201 -22.57 2.32 10.07
C HIS A 201 -22.21 1.13 10.99
N ARG A 202 -22.16 1.35 12.30
CA ARG A 202 -21.92 0.29 13.29
C ARG A 202 -22.98 -0.79 13.18
N ASP A 203 -24.25 -0.41 13.15
CA ASP A 203 -25.37 -1.35 13.08
C ASP A 203 -25.29 -2.20 11.81
N TRP A 204 -24.91 -1.61 10.66
CA TRP A 204 -24.66 -2.37 9.45
C TRP A 204 -23.58 -3.44 9.64
N LEU A 205 -22.42 -3.05 10.18
CA LEU A 205 -21.26 -3.95 10.29
C LEU A 205 -21.41 -5.02 11.36
N MET A 206 -22.13 -4.73 12.44
CA MET A 206 -22.18 -5.56 13.66
C MET A 206 -23.49 -6.31 13.84
N THR A 207 -24.50 -6.09 13.00
CA THR A 207 -25.78 -6.83 13.10
C THR A 207 -25.71 -8.15 12.34
N PRO A 208 -26.01 -9.29 12.98
CA PRO A 208 -26.09 -10.58 12.30
C PRO A 208 -27.15 -10.59 11.20
N ARG A 209 -26.81 -11.15 10.04
CA ARG A 209 -27.73 -11.22 8.90
C ARG A 209 -28.05 -12.66 8.51
N GLU A 210 -29.30 -12.90 8.12
CA GLU A 210 -29.78 -14.23 7.73
C GLU A 210 -29.17 -14.69 6.39
N ASP A 211 -29.01 -13.77 5.44
CA ASP A 211 -28.37 -14.01 4.12
C ASP A 211 -26.89 -14.42 4.24
N LEU A 212 -26.22 -14.01 5.33
CA LEU A 212 -24.87 -14.43 5.70
C LEU A 212 -24.84 -15.63 6.66
N GLY A 213 -25.96 -16.31 6.88
CA GLY A 213 -26.05 -17.48 7.76
C GLY A 213 -25.86 -17.13 9.24
N GLY A 214 -26.25 -15.92 9.65
CA GLY A 214 -26.11 -15.41 11.01
C GLY A 214 -24.78 -14.71 11.30
N LYS A 215 -23.92 -14.52 10.29
CA LYS A 215 -22.69 -13.74 10.40
C LYS A 215 -22.96 -12.24 10.26
N ILE A 216 -21.98 -11.44 10.70
CA ILE A 216 -21.99 -9.99 10.58
C ILE A 216 -21.17 -9.54 9.36
N PRO A 217 -21.54 -8.46 8.64
CA PRO A 217 -20.77 -7.99 7.48
C PRO A 217 -19.30 -7.69 7.77
N ARG A 218 -18.95 -7.26 8.98
CA ARG A 218 -17.55 -7.04 9.40
C ARG A 218 -16.67 -8.27 9.21
N GLU A 219 -17.19 -9.48 9.42
CA GLU A 219 -16.43 -10.73 9.26
C GLU A 219 -15.95 -10.95 7.81
N LEU A 220 -16.55 -10.27 6.82
CA LEU A 220 -16.14 -10.34 5.42
C LEU A 220 -14.90 -9.47 5.13
N LEU A 221 -14.59 -8.49 5.97
CA LEU A 221 -13.56 -7.47 5.71
C LEU A 221 -12.14 -7.91 6.09
N HIS A 222 -12.01 -8.86 7.03
CA HIS A 222 -10.72 -9.19 7.66
C HIS A 222 -10.21 -10.59 7.28
N GLY A 223 -9.01 -10.93 7.78
CA GLY A 223 -8.39 -12.25 7.68
C GLY A 223 -7.31 -12.39 6.61
N ALA A 224 -7.11 -11.36 5.78
CA ALA A 224 -6.06 -11.35 4.76
C ALA A 224 -5.25 -10.05 4.66
N ALA A 225 -5.70 -8.95 5.28
CA ALA A 225 -5.11 -7.61 5.13
C ALA A 225 -3.57 -7.62 5.24
N ARG A 226 -3.04 -8.09 6.38
CA ARG A 226 -1.59 -8.18 6.62
C ARG A 226 -0.84 -8.98 5.56
N TRP A 227 -1.39 -10.12 5.13
CA TRP A 227 -0.75 -10.94 4.09
C TRP A 227 -0.76 -10.21 2.73
N SER A 228 -1.90 -9.62 2.35
CA SER A 228 -2.04 -8.86 1.11
C SER A 228 -1.06 -7.69 1.05
N ASP A 229 -0.90 -6.96 2.17
CA ASP A 229 0.03 -5.85 2.30
C ASP A 229 1.48 -6.31 2.13
N MET A 230 1.84 -7.46 2.71
CA MET A 230 3.18 -8.03 2.60
C MET A 230 3.51 -8.48 1.17
N VAL A 231 2.53 -9.02 0.43
CA VAL A 231 2.67 -9.38 -0.99
C VAL A 231 2.84 -8.13 -1.85
N THR A 232 1.96 -7.15 -1.66
CA THR A 232 1.98 -5.87 -2.37
C THR A 232 3.29 -5.11 -2.13
N HIS A 233 3.75 -5.06 -0.89
CA HIS A 233 5.04 -4.46 -0.54
C HIS A 233 6.23 -5.21 -1.15
N GLY A 234 6.16 -6.54 -1.26
CA GLY A 234 7.19 -7.33 -1.94
C GLY A 234 7.34 -6.95 -3.42
N GLN A 235 6.24 -6.70 -4.12
CA GLN A 235 6.28 -6.18 -5.49
C GLN A 235 6.83 -4.76 -5.56
N GLU A 236 6.44 -3.89 -4.62
CA GLU A 236 6.96 -2.52 -4.54
C GLU A 236 8.49 -2.50 -4.37
N LEU A 237 9.03 -3.30 -3.45
CA LEU A 237 10.47 -3.41 -3.25
C LEU A 237 11.18 -3.92 -4.51
N ARG A 238 10.60 -4.93 -5.16
CA ARG A 238 11.14 -5.44 -6.43
C ARG A 238 11.07 -4.42 -7.55
N PHE A 239 10.06 -3.54 -7.57
CA PHE A 239 9.98 -2.50 -8.60
C PHE A 239 11.20 -1.59 -8.58
N TYR A 240 11.76 -1.27 -7.41
CA TYR A 240 13.02 -0.51 -7.33
C TYR A 240 14.23 -1.24 -7.92
N GLU A 241 14.18 -2.57 -8.03
CA GLU A 241 15.27 -3.41 -8.55
C GLU A 241 15.10 -3.76 -10.03
N ILE A 242 13.88 -4.10 -10.46
CA ILE A 242 13.57 -4.63 -11.81
C ILE A 242 12.62 -3.74 -12.63
N GLY A 243 12.06 -2.69 -12.03
CA GLY A 243 11.32 -1.64 -12.74
C GLY A 243 9.96 -2.06 -13.31
N THR A 244 9.36 -3.15 -12.84
CA THR A 244 8.07 -3.64 -13.34
C THR A 244 7.13 -4.04 -12.20
N LEU A 245 5.90 -3.55 -12.25
CA LEU A 245 4.76 -4.04 -11.47
C LEU A 245 3.81 -4.78 -12.40
N ILE A 246 3.27 -5.90 -11.92
CA ILE A 246 2.47 -6.79 -12.76
C ILE A 246 1.22 -7.12 -11.97
N ALA A 247 0.03 -6.98 -12.53
CA ALA A 247 -1.25 -7.26 -11.89
C ALA A 247 -1.63 -8.75 -11.95
N ILE A 248 -2.44 -9.22 -10.98
CA ILE A 248 -3.02 -10.56 -11.03
C ILE A 248 -4.11 -10.57 -12.11
N PRO A 249 -4.16 -11.58 -12.99
CA PRO A 249 -5.25 -11.70 -13.96
C PRO A 249 -6.63 -11.75 -13.30
N THR A 250 -7.63 -11.12 -13.93
CA THR A 250 -9.02 -11.10 -13.42
C THR A 250 -9.79 -12.40 -13.70
N ASP A 251 -9.24 -13.29 -14.53
CA ASP A 251 -9.85 -14.56 -14.90
C ASP A 251 -9.52 -15.73 -13.95
N TRP A 252 -8.82 -15.44 -12.85
CA TRP A 252 -8.59 -16.40 -11.78
C TRP A 252 -9.90 -16.84 -11.14
N ALA A 253 -10.00 -18.13 -10.80
CA ALA A 253 -11.26 -18.76 -10.43
C ALA A 253 -11.95 -18.15 -9.19
N GLN A 254 -11.18 -17.51 -8.31
CA GLN A 254 -11.68 -16.93 -7.06
C GLN A 254 -11.60 -15.39 -7.01
N TYR A 255 -11.20 -14.74 -8.11
CA TYR A 255 -10.94 -13.29 -8.16
C TYR A 255 -12.08 -12.42 -7.61
N ASP A 256 -13.34 -12.81 -7.84
CA ASP A 256 -14.51 -12.06 -7.35
C ASP A 256 -14.75 -12.20 -5.84
N THR A 257 -14.34 -13.33 -5.26
CA THR A 257 -14.58 -13.68 -3.85
C THR A 257 -13.32 -13.63 -2.99
N ASP A 258 -12.18 -13.27 -3.59
CA ASP A 258 -10.89 -13.18 -2.94
C ASP A 258 -10.92 -12.15 -1.81
N PRO A 259 -10.16 -12.38 -0.72
CA PRO A 259 -10.24 -11.58 0.48
C PRO A 259 -9.69 -10.17 0.26
N MET A 260 -10.20 -9.21 1.05
CA MET A 260 -9.79 -7.80 1.01
C MET A 260 -8.37 -7.63 1.58
N GLY A 261 -7.60 -6.72 0.98
CA GLY A 261 -6.42 -6.13 1.61
C GLY A 261 -6.79 -4.94 2.48
N SER A 262 -5.79 -4.27 3.04
CA SER A 262 -6.00 -3.12 3.93
C SER A 262 -6.62 -1.92 3.21
N GLN A 263 -6.25 -1.70 1.95
CA GLN A 263 -6.70 -0.52 1.20
C GLN A 263 -8.16 -0.66 0.76
N GLU A 264 -8.59 -1.85 0.31
CA GLU A 264 -10.00 -2.09 -0.01
C GLU A 264 -10.87 -1.95 1.24
N LEU A 265 -10.40 -2.41 2.41
CA LEU A 265 -11.10 -2.22 3.68
C LEU A 265 -11.28 -0.73 4.02
N CYS A 266 -10.21 0.07 3.92
CA CYS A 266 -10.30 1.51 4.15
C CYS A 266 -11.24 2.20 3.15
N MET A 267 -11.20 1.80 1.88
CA MET A 267 -12.13 2.31 0.86
C MET A 267 -13.58 1.92 1.18
N TYR A 268 -13.81 0.71 1.68
CA TYR A 268 -15.15 0.27 2.08
C TYR A 268 -15.71 1.08 3.25
N PHE A 269 -14.89 1.38 4.26
CA PHE A 269 -15.27 2.28 5.34
C PHE A 269 -15.70 3.66 4.80
N ASN A 270 -14.87 4.27 3.95
CA ASN A 270 -15.16 5.58 3.36
C ASN A 270 -16.38 5.57 2.45
N TYR A 271 -16.59 4.49 1.71
CA TYR A 271 -17.78 4.26 0.91
C TYR A 271 -19.03 4.29 1.78
N CYS A 272 -19.03 3.56 2.90
CA CYS A 272 -20.19 3.51 3.79
C CYS A 272 -20.52 4.92 4.33
N ARG A 273 -19.51 5.66 4.78
CA ARG A 273 -19.67 7.05 5.26
C ARG A 273 -20.25 7.96 4.17
N ALA A 274 -19.67 7.93 2.98
CA ALA A 274 -20.12 8.74 1.86
C ALA A 274 -21.59 8.46 1.46
N MET A 275 -22.02 7.20 1.47
CA MET A 275 -23.40 6.84 1.13
C MET A 275 -24.39 7.26 2.21
N ILE A 276 -24.03 7.09 3.50
CA ILE A 276 -24.86 7.52 4.62
C ILE A 276 -25.00 9.05 4.62
N ASP A 277 -23.90 9.79 4.45
CA ASP A 277 -23.91 11.26 4.41
C ASP A 277 -24.70 11.79 3.20
N SER A 278 -24.57 11.13 2.04
CA SER A 278 -25.38 11.45 0.86
C SER A 278 -26.88 11.25 1.12
N ALA A 279 -27.25 10.20 1.88
CA ALA A 279 -28.64 9.93 2.24
C ALA A 279 -29.20 11.00 3.20
N TRP A 280 -28.41 11.48 4.15
CA TRP A 280 -28.79 12.60 5.02
C TRP A 280 -29.02 13.88 4.22
N GLY A 281 -28.06 14.25 3.36
CA GLY A 281 -28.18 15.41 2.48
C GLY A 281 -29.43 15.34 1.60
N TRP A 282 -29.70 14.16 1.03
CA TRP A 282 -30.91 13.94 0.25
C TRP A 282 -32.19 14.15 1.07
N CYS A 283 -32.24 13.66 2.32
CA CYS A 283 -33.41 13.83 3.18
C CYS A 283 -33.68 15.29 3.54
N LEU A 284 -32.62 16.07 3.80
CA LEU A 284 -32.72 17.51 4.05
C LEU A 284 -33.28 18.27 2.83
N GLU A 285 -32.86 17.89 1.62
CA GLU A 285 -33.31 18.53 0.39
C GLU A 285 -34.72 18.12 -0.08
N ASN A 286 -35.23 16.97 0.40
CA ASN A 286 -36.43 16.34 -0.14
C ASN A 286 -37.55 16.12 0.91
N GLU A 287 -37.58 16.89 2.00
CA GLU A 287 -38.55 16.74 3.10
C GLU A 287 -40.02 16.64 2.61
N ASP A 288 -40.43 17.51 1.68
CA ASP A 288 -41.77 17.50 1.08
C ASP A 288 -42.10 16.16 0.39
N LEU A 289 -41.11 15.54 -0.26
CA LEU A 289 -41.27 14.26 -0.94
C LEU A 289 -41.48 13.13 0.08
N ILE A 290 -40.73 13.13 1.19
CA ILE A 290 -40.84 12.06 2.20
C ILE A 290 -42.17 12.15 2.96
N LEU A 291 -42.72 13.36 3.13
CA LEU A 291 -44.03 13.58 3.76
C LEU A 291 -45.21 13.18 2.86
N THR A 292 -45.01 13.17 1.54
CA THR A 292 -46.09 12.93 0.57
C THR A 292 -46.16 11.47 0.10
N LEU A 293 -45.03 10.78 0.00
CA LEU A 293 -44.96 9.39 -0.45
C LEU A 293 -45.08 8.39 0.71
N ASP A 294 -45.51 7.17 0.40
CA ASP A 294 -45.42 6.07 1.36
C ASP A 294 -43.96 5.61 1.52
N HIS A 295 -43.66 4.90 2.63
CA HIS A 295 -42.30 4.44 2.93
C HIS A 295 -41.66 3.66 1.78
N PRO A 296 -42.31 2.65 1.17
CA PRO A 296 -41.67 1.87 0.12
C PRO A 296 -41.36 2.70 -1.13
N GLN A 297 -42.19 3.68 -1.48
CA GLN A 297 -41.95 4.55 -2.64
C GLN A 297 -40.78 5.50 -2.38
N VAL A 298 -40.73 6.17 -1.23
CA VAL A 298 -39.63 7.09 -0.92
C VAL A 298 -38.30 6.34 -0.76
N ALA A 299 -38.30 5.16 -0.12
CA ALA A 299 -37.11 4.32 0.00
C ALA A 299 -36.55 3.91 -1.36
N LYS A 300 -37.43 3.59 -2.32
CA LYS A 300 -37.01 3.29 -3.69
C LYS A 300 -36.39 4.49 -4.39
N VAL A 301 -36.95 5.69 -4.24
CA VAL A 301 -36.38 6.91 -4.86
C VAL A 301 -35.02 7.23 -4.26
N LEU A 302 -34.87 7.09 -2.94
CA LEU A 302 -33.58 7.28 -2.27
C LEU A 302 -32.56 6.21 -2.69
N LEU A 303 -32.97 4.94 -2.83
CA LEU A 303 -32.11 3.88 -3.35
C LEU A 303 -31.59 4.21 -4.76
N ASP A 304 -32.47 4.63 -5.68
CA ASP A 304 -32.08 5.02 -7.03
C ASP A 304 -31.06 6.20 -7.02
N PHE A 305 -31.24 7.15 -6.10
CA PHE A 305 -30.28 8.24 -5.87
C PHE A 305 -28.92 7.73 -5.35
N LEU A 306 -28.92 6.88 -4.33
CA LEU A 306 -27.70 6.32 -3.75
C LEU A 306 -26.94 5.45 -4.75
N GLN A 307 -27.64 4.75 -5.64
CA GLN A 307 -27.01 3.99 -6.73
C GLN A 307 -26.23 4.92 -7.68
N GLN A 308 -26.73 6.13 -7.93
CA GLN A 308 -26.00 7.14 -8.70
C GLN A 308 -24.80 7.67 -7.91
N CYS A 309 -24.99 8.02 -6.63
CA CYS A 309 -23.90 8.48 -5.75
C CYS A 309 -22.76 7.47 -5.67
N LYS A 310 -23.07 6.17 -5.60
CA LYS A 310 -22.08 5.09 -5.64
C LYS A 310 -21.26 5.14 -6.93
N GLU A 311 -21.90 5.24 -8.10
CA GLU A 311 -21.18 5.26 -9.37
C GLU A 311 -20.30 6.49 -9.51
N ASP A 312 -20.80 7.65 -9.06
CA ASP A 312 -20.04 8.89 -9.04
C ASP A 312 -18.82 8.75 -8.12
N TRP A 313 -19.03 8.33 -6.87
CA TRP A 313 -17.96 8.11 -5.89
C TRP A 313 -16.90 7.11 -6.38
N MET A 314 -17.31 6.01 -7.01
CA MET A 314 -16.39 5.01 -7.55
C MET A 314 -15.52 5.54 -8.70
N SER A 315 -15.98 6.58 -9.40
CA SER A 315 -15.33 7.10 -10.61
C SER A 315 -14.51 8.37 -10.39
N GLU A 316 -14.86 9.16 -9.37
CA GLU A 316 -14.19 10.42 -9.06
C GLU A 316 -12.83 10.20 -8.38
N SER A 317 -11.93 11.17 -8.51
CA SER A 317 -10.62 11.15 -7.83
C SER A 317 -10.80 11.25 -6.32
N TYR A 318 -10.24 10.31 -5.57
CA TYR A 318 -10.30 10.34 -4.11
C TYR A 318 -9.16 11.22 -3.55
N GLN A 319 -9.52 12.31 -2.86
CA GLN A 319 -8.56 13.23 -2.22
C GLN A 319 -7.43 13.75 -3.16
N GLY A 320 -7.75 13.93 -4.45
CA GLY A 320 -6.78 14.35 -5.47
C GLY A 320 -5.87 13.23 -6.01
N GLY A 321 -6.05 12.00 -5.52
CA GLY A 321 -5.41 10.78 -6.01
C GLY A 321 -6.29 9.98 -6.98
N PRO A 322 -5.98 8.68 -7.17
CA PRO A 322 -6.77 7.77 -8.00
C PRO A 322 -8.23 7.62 -7.52
N SER A 323 -9.09 7.11 -8.39
CA SER A 323 -10.47 6.81 -8.01
C SER A 323 -10.56 5.63 -7.05
N PRO A 324 -11.60 5.54 -6.19
CA PRO A 324 -11.79 4.39 -5.31
C PRO A 324 -11.84 3.06 -6.07
N ARG A 325 -12.45 3.03 -7.26
CA ARG A 325 -12.46 1.85 -8.12
C ARG A 325 -11.05 1.38 -8.49
N PHE A 326 -10.17 2.32 -8.82
CA PHE A 326 -8.77 2.00 -9.12
C PHE A 326 -8.01 1.49 -7.89
N VAL A 327 -8.22 2.12 -6.73
CA VAL A 327 -7.60 1.71 -5.45
C VAL A 327 -8.01 0.27 -5.09
N ILE A 328 -9.31 -0.02 -5.14
CA ILE A 328 -9.88 -1.35 -4.88
C ILE A 328 -9.30 -2.37 -5.87
N GLU A 329 -9.21 -2.03 -7.16
CA GLU A 329 -8.66 -2.93 -8.17
C GLU A 329 -7.17 -3.24 -7.93
N CYS A 330 -6.37 -2.24 -7.54
CA CYS A 330 -4.97 -2.44 -7.19
C CYS A 330 -4.79 -3.38 -5.99
N ASP A 331 -5.60 -3.19 -4.95
CA ASP A 331 -5.57 -4.04 -3.74
C ASP A 331 -5.97 -5.49 -4.07
N ARG A 332 -7.06 -5.68 -4.83
CA ARG A 332 -7.49 -7.00 -5.34
C ARG A 332 -6.42 -7.68 -6.18
N ARG A 333 -5.68 -6.89 -6.96
CA ARG A 333 -4.59 -7.37 -7.83
C ARG A 333 -3.24 -7.39 -7.14
N ARG A 334 -3.16 -7.08 -5.84
CA ARG A 334 -1.95 -7.15 -5.00
C ARG A 334 -0.79 -6.33 -5.57
N VAL A 335 -1.08 -5.12 -6.07
CA VAL A 335 -0.12 -4.20 -6.68
C VAL A 335 -0.12 -2.85 -5.98
N ALA A 336 1.05 -2.26 -5.84
CA ALA A 336 1.21 -0.95 -5.21
C ALA A 336 0.77 0.17 -6.17
N ILE A 337 0.18 1.23 -5.62
CA ILE A 337 -0.25 2.41 -6.35
C ILE A 337 0.92 3.39 -6.40
N GLY A 338 1.57 3.55 -7.56
CA GLY A 338 2.70 4.45 -7.72
C GLY A 338 2.40 5.60 -8.67
N ASP A 339 2.73 6.84 -8.29
CA ASP A 339 2.45 8.01 -9.14
C ASP A 339 3.19 7.92 -10.49
N GLY A 340 2.42 7.89 -11.58
CA GLY A 340 2.95 7.74 -12.94
C GLY A 340 3.54 6.37 -13.25
N VAL A 341 3.36 5.37 -12.38
CA VAL A 341 3.89 4.01 -12.57
C VAL A 341 2.89 3.17 -13.38
N ALA A 342 3.33 2.67 -14.53
CA ALA A 342 2.53 1.73 -15.32
C ALA A 342 2.53 0.35 -14.67
N ILE A 343 1.36 -0.28 -14.62
CA ILE A 343 1.17 -1.63 -14.08
C ILE A 343 0.81 -2.56 -15.23
N GLU A 344 1.64 -3.58 -15.47
CA GLU A 344 1.36 -4.57 -16.52
C GLU A 344 0.06 -5.32 -16.21
N GLY A 345 -0.86 -5.34 -17.17
CA GLY A 345 -2.19 -5.93 -17.01
C GLY A 345 -3.28 -4.95 -16.58
N MET A 346 -2.96 -3.67 -16.36
CA MET A 346 -3.92 -2.59 -16.11
C MET A 346 -3.77 -1.48 -17.18
N ASP A 347 -4.90 -0.96 -17.67
CA ASP A 347 -4.90 0.07 -18.71
C ASP A 347 -4.71 1.48 -18.14
N GLU A 348 -5.15 1.69 -16.90
CA GLU A 348 -5.06 2.97 -16.20
C GLU A 348 -3.69 3.15 -15.55
N VAL A 349 -3.12 4.36 -15.68
CA VAL A 349 -1.89 4.75 -14.99
C VAL A 349 -2.27 5.79 -13.94
N PRO A 350 -2.10 5.51 -12.64
CA PRO A 350 -2.48 6.44 -11.59
C PRO A 350 -1.62 7.68 -11.69
N ARG A 351 -2.25 8.82 -11.46
CA ARG A 351 -1.56 10.10 -11.32
C ARG A 351 -2.11 10.79 -10.10
N GLU A 352 -1.22 11.16 -9.20
CA GLU A 352 -1.59 12.05 -8.13
C GLU A 352 -1.60 13.47 -8.66
N ASN A 353 -2.73 14.14 -8.52
CA ASN A 353 -2.71 15.60 -8.58
C ASN A 353 -2.13 16.07 -7.25
N HIS A 354 -0.81 15.99 -7.10
CA HIS A 354 -0.14 16.75 -6.07
C HIS A 354 -0.51 18.22 -6.29
N ILE A 355 -1.45 18.71 -5.49
CA ILE A 355 -1.78 20.11 -5.44
C ILE A 355 -0.52 20.77 -4.88
N LEU A 356 0.27 21.36 -5.77
CA LEU A 356 1.41 22.23 -5.45
C LEU A 356 0.91 23.52 -4.79
N ASP A 357 0.15 23.42 -3.69
CA ASP A 357 -0.35 24.58 -2.96
C ASP A 357 0.70 25.12 -1.99
N CYS A 358 1.60 24.26 -1.52
CA CYS A 358 2.81 24.66 -0.82
C CYS A 358 3.84 25.20 -1.83
N ASN A 359 4.27 26.47 -1.73
CA ASN A 359 5.48 26.97 -2.40
C ASN A 359 6.78 26.32 -1.85
N CYS A 360 6.68 25.13 -1.28
CA CYS A 360 7.75 24.41 -0.62
C CYS A 360 8.68 23.78 -1.66
N PRO A 361 10.01 23.97 -1.55
CA PRO A 361 10.98 23.38 -2.45
C PRO A 361 10.99 21.84 -2.41
N ILE A 362 10.52 21.22 -1.33
CA ILE A 362 10.41 19.76 -1.19
C ILE A 362 9.20 19.25 -1.99
N CYS A 363 8.04 19.91 -1.88
CA CYS A 363 6.86 19.63 -2.71
C CYS A 363 7.23 19.72 -4.20
N LEU A 364 8.01 20.74 -4.58
CA LEU A 364 8.52 20.90 -5.95
C LEU A 364 9.52 19.80 -6.35
N MET A 365 10.41 19.39 -5.46
CA MET A 365 11.32 18.27 -5.72
C MET A 365 10.58 16.96 -5.95
N MET A 366 9.54 16.70 -5.14
CA MET A 366 8.67 15.54 -5.26
C MET A 366 7.94 15.53 -6.61
N ALA A 367 7.27 16.64 -6.96
CA ALA A 367 6.61 16.78 -8.27
C ALA A 367 7.58 16.72 -9.47
N GLU A 368 8.85 17.07 -9.26
CA GLU A 368 9.91 16.94 -10.27
C GLU A 368 10.54 15.53 -10.31
N GLY A 369 10.01 14.56 -9.54
CA GLY A 369 10.46 13.16 -9.51
C GLY A 369 11.83 12.96 -8.84
N ALA A 370 12.26 13.87 -7.97
CA ALA A 370 13.60 13.83 -7.38
C ALA A 370 13.86 12.63 -6.48
N PHE A 371 12.81 12.01 -5.94
CA PHE A 371 12.88 10.86 -5.04
C PHE A 371 12.61 9.53 -5.75
N GLY A 372 12.54 9.55 -7.08
CA GLY A 372 12.07 8.41 -7.86
C GLY A 372 10.56 8.21 -7.70
N PRO A 373 10.05 7.03 -8.09
CA PRO A 373 8.64 6.70 -7.99
C PRO A 373 8.21 6.63 -6.52
N SER A 374 7.16 7.37 -6.18
CA SER A 374 6.48 7.31 -4.88
C SER A 374 5.32 6.34 -4.96
N PHE A 375 5.11 5.60 -3.87
CA PHE A 375 3.97 4.70 -3.71
C PHE A 375 3.08 5.19 -2.58
N SER A 376 1.78 5.15 -2.83
CA SER A 376 0.76 5.65 -1.92
C SER A 376 0.04 4.48 -1.26
N ARG A 377 -0.27 4.67 0.02
CA ARG A 377 -0.98 3.70 0.86
C ARG A 377 -1.96 4.44 1.76
N ILE A 378 -3.08 3.80 2.00
CA ILE A 378 -4.08 4.25 2.96
C ILE A 378 -3.82 3.46 4.24
N ASP A 379 -3.48 4.16 5.32
CA ASP A 379 -3.05 3.56 6.59
C ASP A 379 -4.22 3.19 7.53
N GLY A 380 -5.41 3.73 7.26
CA GLY A 380 -6.61 3.47 8.05
C GLY A 380 -6.71 4.28 9.34
N HIS A 381 -5.85 5.29 9.58
CA HIS A 381 -5.89 6.04 10.85
C HIS A 381 -7.27 6.63 11.18
N HIS A 382 -7.98 7.10 10.16
CA HIS A 382 -9.33 7.66 10.29
C HIS A 382 -10.40 6.65 10.76
N LEU A 383 -10.15 5.34 10.67
CA LEU A 383 -11.08 4.31 11.17
C LEU A 383 -11.07 4.26 12.71
N GLU A 384 -9.98 4.66 13.34
CA GLU A 384 -9.80 4.57 14.79
C GLU A 384 -10.30 5.83 15.53
N LEU A 385 -10.66 6.89 14.79
CA LEU A 385 -11.12 8.17 15.37
C LEU A 385 -12.44 8.05 16.14
N ASP A 386 -13.25 7.05 15.81
CA ASP A 386 -14.53 6.78 16.46
C ASP A 386 -14.39 5.96 17.76
N GLU A 387 -13.20 5.42 18.05
CA GLU A 387 -12.93 4.53 19.20
C GLU A 387 -13.89 3.32 19.27
N GLU A 388 -14.35 2.83 18.12
CA GLU A 388 -15.26 1.68 18.03
C GLU A 388 -14.62 0.49 17.30
N PHE A 389 -14.64 -0.68 17.95
CA PHE A 389 -14.21 -1.95 17.34
C PHE A 389 -14.87 -2.24 15.99
N ALA A 390 -16.11 -1.76 15.78
CA ALA A 390 -16.84 -1.96 14.54
C ALA A 390 -16.09 -1.47 13.30
N PHE A 391 -15.29 -0.41 13.46
CA PHE A 391 -14.56 0.23 12.36
C PHE A 391 -13.07 -0.10 12.34
N SER A 392 -12.53 -0.60 13.45
CA SER A 392 -11.10 -0.87 13.57
C SER A 392 -10.59 -1.88 12.55
N MET A 393 -9.32 -1.72 12.17
CA MET A 393 -8.57 -2.67 11.35
C MET A 393 -8.29 -4.00 12.06
N ALA A 394 -8.35 -4.02 13.40
CA ALA A 394 -8.13 -5.22 14.21
C ALA A 394 -9.14 -6.32 13.85
N GLN A 395 -8.67 -7.56 13.64
CA GLN A 395 -9.58 -8.64 13.22
C GLN A 395 -10.52 -9.06 14.36
N THR A 396 -10.01 -9.13 15.59
CA THR A 396 -10.73 -9.59 16.77
C THR A 396 -10.88 -8.49 17.80
N LEU A 397 -11.88 -8.62 18.68
CA LEU A 397 -12.10 -7.66 19.76
C LEU A 397 -10.90 -7.68 20.72
N GLU A 398 -10.35 -8.87 20.97
CA GLU A 398 -9.17 -9.03 21.81
C GLU A 398 -7.93 -8.32 21.24
N ASP A 399 -7.71 -8.39 19.92
CA ASP A 399 -6.61 -7.66 19.27
C ASP A 399 -6.80 -6.14 19.42
N TRP A 400 -8.03 -5.65 19.21
CA TRP A 400 -8.36 -4.23 19.35
C TRP A 400 -8.18 -3.71 20.78
N GLU A 401 -8.69 -4.44 21.78
CA GLU A 401 -8.53 -4.08 23.19
C GLU A 401 -7.06 -4.06 23.59
N PHE A 402 -6.26 -5.00 23.08
CA PHE A 402 -4.82 -5.05 23.32
C PHE A 402 -4.07 -3.89 22.66
N GLU A 403 -4.39 -3.56 21.40
CA GLU A 403 -3.82 -2.41 20.70
C GLU A 403 -4.15 -1.11 21.44
N ASN A 404 -5.40 -0.89 21.81
CA ASN A 404 -5.82 0.28 22.58
C ASN A 404 -5.18 0.35 23.96
N GLN A 405 -4.98 -0.79 24.63
CA GLN A 405 -4.24 -0.80 25.89
C GLN A 405 -2.78 -0.38 25.67
N GLN A 406 -2.11 -0.85 24.62
CA GLN A 406 -0.75 -0.41 24.33
C GLN A 406 -0.66 1.07 23.99
N TYR A 407 -1.62 1.59 23.22
CA TYR A 407 -1.70 3.03 22.94
C TYR A 407 -1.95 3.83 24.22
N GLY A 408 -2.87 3.39 25.08
CA GLY A 408 -3.14 4.01 26.38
C GLY A 408 -1.93 3.96 27.32
N GLU A 409 -1.17 2.85 27.37
CA GLU A 409 0.06 2.74 28.15
C GLU A 409 1.19 3.64 27.60
N PHE A 410 1.22 3.88 26.29
CA PHE A 410 2.15 4.83 25.66
C PHE A 410 1.76 6.28 25.97
N ASP A 411 0.46 6.58 26.00
CA ASP A 411 -0.08 7.91 26.33
C ASP A 411 0.04 8.23 27.83
N GLU A 412 -0.21 7.26 28.73
CA GLU A 412 0.04 7.38 30.18
C GLU A 412 1.52 7.53 30.53
N GLY A 413 2.44 7.15 29.64
CA GLY A 413 3.89 7.35 29.76
C GLY A 413 4.36 8.74 29.30
N VAL A 414 3.45 9.55 28.77
CA VAL A 414 3.67 10.87 28.21
C VAL A 414 2.82 11.86 29.02
N ASP A 415 3.39 12.42 30.09
CA ASP A 415 2.69 13.41 30.93
C ASP A 415 2.18 14.56 30.05
N GLU A 416 0.89 14.92 30.11
CA GLU A 416 0.35 16.08 29.37
C GLU A 416 1.12 17.37 29.72
N ASP A 417 1.65 17.47 30.94
CA ASP A 417 2.56 18.54 31.36
C ASP A 417 3.93 18.45 30.66
N ASP A 418 4.45 17.25 30.38
CA ASP A 418 5.67 17.05 29.60
C ASP A 418 5.41 17.33 28.11
N LEU A 419 4.21 17.05 27.58
CA LEU A 419 3.79 17.46 26.24
C LEU A 419 3.56 18.96 26.13
N GLU A 420 2.91 19.63 27.07
CA GLU A 420 2.74 21.09 27.05
C GLU A 420 4.08 21.82 27.29
N THR A 421 4.97 21.24 28.10
CA THR A 421 6.33 21.76 28.27
C THR A 421 7.16 21.49 26.99
N GLU A 422 7.01 20.34 26.33
CA GLU A 422 7.63 20.07 25.03
C GLU A 422 6.98 20.86 23.88
N PHE A 423 5.67 21.14 23.88
CA PHE A 423 4.98 21.91 22.84
C PHE A 423 5.30 23.40 22.97
N ASN A 424 5.34 23.93 24.20
CA ASN A 424 5.82 25.29 24.46
C ASN A 424 7.35 25.44 24.32
N GLN A 425 8.13 24.34 24.39
CA GLN A 425 9.55 24.34 24.03
C GLN A 425 9.80 24.01 22.54
N LYS A 426 8.85 23.42 21.81
CA LYS A 426 8.93 23.07 20.38
C LYS A 426 8.52 24.20 19.43
N GLU A 427 8.14 25.36 19.93
CA GLU A 427 8.22 26.60 19.12
C GLU A 427 9.68 27.05 18.90
N GLU A 428 10.65 26.55 19.66
CA GLU A 428 12.03 26.51 19.22
C GLU A 428 12.24 25.25 18.37
N SER A 429 11.71 25.29 17.14
CA SER A 429 12.09 24.36 16.09
C SER A 429 13.61 24.16 16.16
N VAL A 430 14.10 22.93 16.33
CA VAL A 430 15.52 22.64 16.18
C VAL A 430 15.87 23.07 14.76
N SER A 431 16.39 24.29 14.65
CA SER A 431 16.58 24.99 13.39
C SER A 431 17.28 24.03 12.42
N VAL A 432 16.86 23.95 11.15
CA VAL A 432 17.56 23.09 10.16
C VAL A 432 19.05 23.49 10.09
N TRP A 433 19.33 24.74 10.47
CA TRP A 433 20.65 25.35 10.62
C TRP A 433 21.46 24.88 11.84
N SER A 434 20.85 24.20 12.82
CA SER A 434 21.54 23.60 13.97
C SER A 434 22.14 22.22 13.65
N GLY A 435 21.53 21.47 12.71
CA GLY A 435 22.08 20.26 12.10
C GLY A 435 23.22 20.51 11.08
N VAL A 436 23.66 21.77 10.96
CA VAL A 436 24.73 22.23 10.05
C VAL A 436 26.09 21.60 10.34
N ARG A 437 26.27 20.93 11.50
CA ARG A 437 27.54 20.28 11.88
C ARG A 437 27.65 18.79 11.54
N SER A 438 26.58 18.16 11.07
CA SER A 438 26.64 16.79 10.59
C SER A 438 27.03 16.79 9.11
N ASP A 439 28.25 16.35 8.81
CA ASP A 439 28.75 16.05 7.45
C ASP A 439 28.26 14.68 6.94
N ILE A 440 27.43 14.00 7.72
CA ILE A 440 26.83 12.72 7.35
C ILE A 440 25.82 12.98 6.24
N SER A 441 26.06 12.39 5.07
CA SER A 441 25.09 12.40 3.97
C SER A 441 23.83 11.67 4.41
N LEU A 442 22.66 12.24 4.13
CA LEU A 442 21.41 11.49 4.36
C LEU A 442 21.40 10.27 3.43
N PRO A 443 20.88 9.11 3.87
CA PRO A 443 20.66 7.97 2.99
C PRO A 443 19.88 8.42 1.74
N GLY A 444 20.41 8.15 0.55
CA GLY A 444 19.81 8.58 -0.73
C GLY A 444 20.12 10.03 -1.18
N ASP A 445 20.73 10.87 -0.35
CA ASP A 445 21.07 12.28 -0.68
C ASP A 445 22.58 12.47 -0.91
N GLN A 446 23.17 11.70 -1.80
CA GLN A 446 24.62 11.74 -2.07
C GLN A 446 25.12 13.12 -2.53
N GLN A 447 24.24 13.96 -3.08
CA GLN A 447 24.57 15.31 -3.56
C GLN A 447 24.22 16.43 -2.56
N GLY A 448 23.65 16.09 -1.39
CA GLY A 448 23.25 17.03 -0.34
C GLY A 448 22.08 17.96 -0.73
N HIS A 449 21.34 17.61 -1.78
CA HIS A 449 20.25 18.42 -2.34
C HIS A 449 19.03 18.43 -1.42
N LEU A 450 18.69 17.30 -0.78
CA LEU A 450 17.59 17.24 0.18
C LEU A 450 17.89 18.09 1.41
N LYS A 451 19.12 18.02 1.93
CA LYS A 451 19.56 18.89 3.04
C LYS A 451 19.45 20.38 2.68
N MET A 452 19.84 20.76 1.47
CA MET A 452 19.67 22.12 0.98
C MET A 452 18.19 22.50 0.78
N ALA A 453 17.31 21.55 0.41
CA ALA A 453 15.88 21.81 0.25
C ALA A 453 15.20 22.20 1.57
N PHE A 454 15.53 21.52 2.69
CA PHE A 454 15.05 21.91 4.02
C PHE A 454 15.50 23.34 4.39
N MET A 455 16.74 23.70 4.07
CA MET A 455 17.26 25.05 4.31
C MET A 455 16.52 26.10 3.45
N VAL A 456 16.20 25.78 2.20
CA VAL A 456 15.38 26.65 1.34
C VAL A 456 13.94 26.75 1.88
N ALA A 457 13.36 25.66 2.39
CA ALA A 457 12.02 25.64 2.95
C ALA A 457 11.91 26.58 4.16
N GLU A 458 12.91 26.61 5.04
CA GLU A 458 12.93 27.53 6.17
C GLU A 458 13.07 29.01 5.73
N ILE A 459 13.77 29.28 4.62
CA ILE A 459 13.79 30.62 4.01
C ILE A 459 12.41 30.98 3.43
N VAL A 460 11.74 30.03 2.76
CA VAL A 460 10.38 30.23 2.23
C VAL A 460 9.38 30.51 3.34
N SER A 461 9.42 29.74 4.43
CA SER A 461 8.55 29.97 5.60
C SER A 461 8.72 31.38 6.19
N VAL A 462 9.97 31.87 6.30
CA VAL A 462 10.21 33.26 6.70
C VAL A 462 9.61 34.24 5.70
N LEU A 463 9.79 34.02 4.39
CA LEU A 463 9.24 34.89 3.36
C LEU A 463 7.71 34.93 3.38
N GLU A 464 7.04 33.81 3.63
CA GLU A 464 5.58 33.69 3.65
C GLU A 464 4.91 34.60 4.70
N SER A 465 5.62 34.92 5.79
CA SER A 465 5.18 35.87 6.82
C SER A 465 5.09 37.33 6.34
N TYR A 466 5.70 37.68 5.20
CA TYR A 466 5.68 39.03 4.63
C TYR A 466 4.64 39.16 3.51
N PRO A 467 4.03 40.33 3.23
CA PRO A 467 3.14 40.54 2.08
C PRO A 467 3.89 40.67 0.74
N ASN A 468 3.25 40.33 -0.39
CA ASN A 468 3.76 40.48 -1.78
C ASN A 468 5.08 39.73 -2.14
N ARG A 469 5.40 38.69 -1.38
CA ARG A 469 6.58 37.80 -1.45
C ARG A 469 6.57 36.69 -2.51
N ILE A 470 5.46 36.49 -3.24
CA ILE A 470 5.30 35.33 -4.14
C ILE A 470 6.39 35.27 -5.21
N LEU A 471 6.76 36.42 -5.78
CA LEU A 471 7.82 36.50 -6.80
C LEU A 471 9.21 36.18 -6.23
N ASP A 472 9.45 36.50 -4.96
CA ASP A 472 10.71 36.21 -4.27
C ASP A 472 10.85 34.71 -3.98
N ILE A 473 9.77 34.09 -3.50
CA ILE A 473 9.67 32.64 -3.28
C ILE A 473 9.83 31.88 -4.60
N GLN A 474 9.13 32.29 -5.66
CA GLN A 474 9.26 31.69 -6.99
C GLN A 474 10.69 31.82 -7.53
N SER A 475 11.31 33.00 -7.40
CA SER A 475 12.68 33.22 -7.85
C SER A 475 13.69 32.34 -7.11
N LEU A 476 13.49 32.14 -5.80
CA LEU A 476 14.29 31.27 -4.97
C LEU A 476 14.16 29.81 -5.40
N ASN A 477 12.93 29.31 -5.52
CA ASN A 477 12.64 27.94 -5.93
C ASN A 477 13.14 27.62 -7.34
N ILE A 478 12.97 28.53 -8.30
CA ILE A 478 13.51 28.38 -9.67
C ILE A 478 15.04 28.30 -9.63
N ALA A 479 15.70 29.19 -8.89
CA ALA A 479 17.16 29.20 -8.83
C ALA A 479 17.73 27.95 -8.12
N PHE A 480 17.03 27.44 -7.11
CA PHE A 480 17.38 26.18 -6.45
C PHE A 480 17.17 24.97 -7.38
N SER A 481 16.02 24.87 -8.06
CA SER A 481 15.74 23.80 -9.04
C SER A 481 16.77 23.79 -10.18
N GLU A 482 17.11 24.97 -10.73
CA GLU A 482 18.16 25.09 -11.75
C GLU A 482 19.54 24.65 -11.24
N TYR A 483 19.89 24.95 -9.98
CA TYR A 483 21.14 24.49 -9.38
C TYR A 483 21.17 22.97 -9.21
N ARG A 484 20.06 22.40 -8.72
CA ARG A 484 19.90 20.96 -8.46
C ARG A 484 20.03 20.13 -9.75
N LYS A 485 19.40 20.57 -10.84
CA LYS A 485 19.36 19.88 -12.13
C LYS A 485 20.61 20.10 -12.99
N ALA A 486 21.49 21.03 -12.61
CA ALA A 486 22.65 21.39 -13.43
C ALA A 486 23.88 20.52 -13.14
N ASP A 487 24.60 20.16 -14.19
CA ASP A 487 25.80 19.33 -14.18
C ASP A 487 27.06 20.11 -14.65
N GLY A 488 28.23 19.65 -14.24
CA GLY A 488 29.55 20.16 -14.67
C GLY A 488 29.65 21.70 -14.73
N ARG A 489 29.92 22.24 -15.94
CA ARG A 489 30.06 23.70 -16.15
C ARG A 489 28.75 24.47 -15.97
N ARG A 490 27.59 23.84 -16.18
CA ARG A 490 26.27 24.47 -15.99
C ARG A 490 25.99 24.64 -14.49
N ARG A 491 26.43 23.70 -13.65
CA ARG A 491 26.28 23.76 -12.18
C ARG A 491 26.94 25.00 -11.58
N LYS A 492 28.15 25.37 -12.03
CA LYS A 492 28.84 26.60 -11.56
C LYS A 492 28.06 27.88 -11.89
N LYS A 493 27.44 27.93 -13.08
CA LYS A 493 26.62 29.07 -13.50
C LYS A 493 25.32 29.14 -12.71
N ALA A 494 24.66 27.99 -12.49
CA ALA A 494 23.45 27.89 -11.70
C ALA A 494 23.71 28.23 -10.22
N ALA A 495 24.82 27.75 -9.64
CA ALA A 495 25.26 28.12 -8.30
C ALA A 495 25.41 29.64 -8.15
N LYS A 496 26.08 30.31 -9.11
CA LYS A 496 26.22 31.77 -9.08
C LYS A 496 24.87 32.50 -9.16
N LYS A 497 23.91 31.97 -9.93
CA LYS A 497 22.55 32.53 -10.01
C LYS A 497 21.81 32.35 -8.68
N PHE A 498 21.88 31.16 -8.09
CA PHE A 498 21.24 30.85 -6.82
C PHE A 498 21.77 31.72 -5.69
N LYS A 499 23.10 31.89 -5.59
CA LYS A 499 23.73 32.79 -4.63
C LYS A 499 23.28 34.24 -4.77
N ARG A 500 23.15 34.75 -6.00
CA ARG A 500 22.65 36.12 -6.23
C ARG A 500 21.21 36.32 -5.76
N VAL A 501 20.37 35.30 -5.90
CA VAL A 501 19.00 35.35 -5.37
C VAL A 501 19.05 35.42 -3.84
N LEU A 502 19.85 34.57 -3.19
CA LEU A 502 20.05 34.60 -1.74
C LEU A 502 20.60 35.96 -1.25
N GLU A 503 21.58 36.55 -1.95
CA GLU A 503 22.09 37.90 -1.66
C GLU A 503 20.99 38.96 -1.77
N THR A 504 20.17 38.88 -2.82
CA THR A 504 19.05 39.82 -3.03
C THR A 504 18.01 39.72 -1.93
N LEU A 505 17.70 38.50 -1.48
CA LEU A 505 16.79 38.27 -0.37
C LEU A 505 17.38 38.79 0.95
N ALA A 506 18.65 38.49 1.25
CA ALA A 506 19.34 38.98 2.43
C ALA A 506 19.43 40.52 2.50
N CYS A 507 19.58 41.20 1.35
CA CYS A 507 19.54 42.66 1.30
C CYS A 507 18.15 43.24 1.60
N ARG A 508 17.07 42.52 1.28
CA ARG A 508 15.69 42.99 1.44
C ARG A 508 15.09 42.57 2.79
N PHE A 509 15.53 41.43 3.34
CA PHE A 509 15.02 40.84 4.57
C PHE A 509 16.19 40.56 5.53
N PRO A 510 16.44 41.44 6.51
CA PRO A 510 17.60 41.32 7.42
C PRO A 510 17.68 39.98 8.18
N GLU A 511 16.52 39.39 8.50
CA GLU A 511 16.40 38.10 9.19
C GLU A 511 16.94 36.93 8.35
N LEU A 512 17.00 37.08 7.01
CA LEU A 512 17.53 36.06 6.10
C LEU A 512 19.04 36.15 5.90
N VAL A 513 19.73 37.14 6.47
CA VAL A 513 21.17 37.36 6.22
C VAL A 513 22.00 36.15 6.65
N SER A 514 21.79 35.64 7.88
CA SER A 514 22.54 34.49 8.40
C SER A 514 22.22 33.23 7.59
N LYS A 515 20.93 32.91 7.42
CA LYS A 515 20.45 31.73 6.68
C LYS A 515 20.98 31.74 5.23
N SER A 516 20.94 32.89 4.56
CA SER A 516 21.46 33.04 3.21
C SER A 516 22.97 32.84 3.15
N ALA A 517 23.73 33.34 4.12
CA ALA A 517 25.19 33.18 4.14
C ALA A 517 25.62 31.71 4.38
N ASP A 518 24.92 31.02 5.27
CA ASP A 518 25.18 29.61 5.59
C ASP A 518 24.89 28.70 4.38
N LEU A 519 23.77 28.93 3.68
CA LEU A 519 23.44 28.18 2.47
C LEU A 519 24.41 28.47 1.33
N GLN A 520 24.85 29.73 1.17
CA GLN A 520 25.88 30.09 0.20
C GLN A 520 27.22 29.38 0.47
N SER A 521 27.57 29.19 1.73
CA SER A 521 28.78 28.47 2.15
C SER A 521 28.69 26.99 1.79
N ARG A 522 27.54 26.34 2.00
CA ARG A 522 27.31 24.95 1.56
C ARG A 522 27.35 24.78 0.05
N ILE A 523 26.81 25.74 -0.71
CA ILE A 523 26.90 25.73 -2.17
C ILE A 523 28.36 25.77 -2.62
N ASP A 524 29.21 26.57 -1.95
CA ASP A 524 30.65 26.61 -2.24
C ASP A 524 31.34 25.29 -1.92
N GLU A 525 31.05 24.70 -0.77
CA GLU A 525 31.62 23.43 -0.35
C GLU A 525 31.27 22.30 -1.32
N SER A 526 29.99 22.14 -1.66
CA SER A 526 29.51 21.16 -2.67
C SER A 526 30.19 21.39 -4.03
N THR A 527 30.36 22.65 -4.45
CA THR A 527 31.03 22.97 -5.72
C THR A 527 32.54 22.67 -5.69
N ARG A 528 33.19 22.77 -4.52
CA ARG A 528 34.60 22.43 -4.33
C ARG A 528 34.82 20.94 -4.39
N LEU A 529 34.04 20.15 -3.65
CA LEU A 529 34.17 18.68 -3.59
C LEU A 529 34.13 18.06 -5.00
N LEU A 530 33.14 18.45 -5.81
CA LEU A 530 32.98 18.01 -7.21
C LEU A 530 34.17 18.38 -8.11
N SER A 531 34.84 19.50 -7.86
CA SER A 531 36.00 19.93 -8.65
C SER A 531 37.30 19.15 -8.35
N THR A 532 37.28 18.38 -7.25
CA THR A 532 38.37 17.50 -6.82
C THR A 532 38.21 16.09 -7.38
N GLU A 533 36.98 15.61 -7.53
CA GLU A 533 36.65 14.32 -8.18
C GLU A 533 36.88 14.35 -9.70
N ASP A 534 36.57 15.46 -10.39
CA ASP A 534 36.85 15.65 -11.83
C ASP A 534 38.36 15.67 -12.20
N LYS A 535 39.27 15.57 -11.23
CA LYS A 535 40.74 15.59 -11.41
C LYS A 535 41.43 14.27 -11.10
N ILE A 536 40.68 13.25 -10.68
CA ILE A 536 41.12 11.86 -10.51
C ILE A 536 40.58 11.08 -11.70
#